data_AF-A0A2N5A3C8-F1
#
_entry.id   AF-A0A2N5A3C8-F1
#
_cell.length_a   1.000
_cell.length_b   1.000
_cell.length_c   1.000
_cell.angle_alpha   90.00
_cell.angle_beta   90.00
_cell.angle_gamma   90.00
#
_symmetry.space_group_name_H-M   'P 1'
#
loop_
_entity.id
_entity.type
_entity.pdbx_description
1 polymer ?
#
loop_
_entity_poly.entity_id
_entity_poly.type
_entity_poly.pdbx_seq_one_letter_code
_entity_poly.pdbx_strand_id
1 'polypeptide(L)'
;NNQGVTIDVLIERRFTNLVKKGSRFWNVSGIKADVGLSGAKVQLENLSALVNGAIAFDSPADSQVAAQNDDYHLYEDLAHSQRGVLVTLDLPDGDGLKAGSTPLMYQGLEVGQLSKLNLNPGGKVTGEMTVDPSVVTLLREKTLIQMKKPKISLDNPSVSALLTGNTFELVPGEG
;
A
#
# COMPACT_ATOMS: atom_id res chain seq x y z
N ASN A 1 2.43 11.65 25.38
CA ASN A 1 1.39 12.13 24.43
C ASN A 1 0.51 10.96 24.05
N ASN A 2 -0.76 10.98 24.45
CA ASN A 2 -1.67 9.83 24.48
C ASN A 2 -2.68 9.83 23.30
N GLN A 3 -2.21 10.04 22.06
CA GLN A 3 -3.08 10.13 20.88
C GLN A 3 -3.24 8.78 20.16
N GLY A 4 -3.67 7.74 20.88
CA GLY A 4 -3.89 6.42 20.30
C GLY A 4 -4.74 5.51 21.19
N VAL A 5 -5.21 4.40 20.61
CA VAL A 5 -5.90 3.32 21.32
C VAL A 5 -4.97 2.11 21.34
N THR A 6 -4.77 1.50 22.50
CA THR A 6 -4.06 0.23 22.66
C THR A 6 -5.08 -0.90 22.73
N ILE A 7 -4.84 -1.98 22.00
CA ILE A 7 -5.69 -3.18 21.98
C ILE A 7 -4.85 -4.35 22.45
N ASP A 8 -5.23 -4.95 23.58
CA ASP A 8 -4.57 -6.16 24.09
C ASP A 8 -5.17 -7.39 23.40
N VAL A 9 -4.32 -8.18 22.74
CA VAL A 9 -4.71 -9.40 22.04
C VAL A 9 -4.17 -10.62 22.78
N LEU A 10 -5.05 -11.57 23.09
CA LEU A 10 -4.66 -12.85 23.67
C LEU A 10 -4.48 -13.90 22.57
N ILE A 11 -3.25 -14.39 22.41
CA ILE A 11 -2.92 -15.49 21.48
C ILE A 11 -2.89 -16.80 22.26
N GLU A 12 -3.64 -17.81 21.79
CA GLU A 12 -3.63 -19.13 22.43
C GLU A 12 -2.23 -19.75 22.44
N ARG A 13 -1.90 -20.49 23.51
CA ARG A 13 -0.57 -21.08 23.73
C ARG A 13 -0.05 -21.93 22.57
N ARG A 14 -0.93 -22.62 21.83
CA ARG A 14 -0.56 -23.45 20.67
C ARG A 14 -0.15 -22.64 19.43
N PHE A 15 -0.49 -21.36 19.37
CA PHE A 15 -0.25 -20.47 18.23
C PHE A 15 0.81 -19.40 18.49
N THR A 16 1.42 -19.36 19.69
CA THR A 16 2.41 -18.34 20.05
C THR A 16 3.62 -18.31 19.09
N ASN A 17 4.01 -19.46 18.55
CA ASN A 17 5.11 -19.57 17.59
C ASN A 17 4.82 -18.91 16.23
N LEU A 18 3.56 -18.60 15.92
CA LEU A 18 3.16 -17.91 14.69
C LEU A 18 3.39 -16.41 14.81
N VAL A 19 3.33 -15.83 16.01
CA VAL A 19 3.60 -14.41 16.18
C VAL A 19 5.11 -14.22 16.24
N LYS A 20 5.62 -13.52 15.24
CA LYS A 20 7.02 -13.13 15.11
C LYS A 20 7.21 -11.65 15.43
N LYS A 21 8.44 -11.28 15.78
CA LYS A 21 8.86 -9.88 15.94
C LYS A 21 8.56 -9.02 14.70
N GLY A 22 8.62 -9.62 13.52
CA GLY A 22 8.32 -8.97 12.24
C GLY A 22 6.88 -9.10 11.74
N SER A 23 5.96 -9.62 12.56
CA SER A 23 4.55 -9.75 12.15
C SER A 23 3.92 -8.39 11.93
N ARG A 24 2.99 -8.30 10.99
CA ARG A 24 2.12 -7.16 10.79
C ARG A 24 0.69 -7.58 11.08
N PHE A 25 -0.02 -6.76 11.83
CA PHE A 25 -1.41 -6.98 12.20
C PHE A 25 -2.28 -5.99 11.42
N TRP A 26 -3.39 -6.45 10.86
CA TRP A 26 -4.34 -5.58 10.18
C TRP A 26 -5.78 -5.90 10.55
N ASN A 27 -6.60 -4.87 10.48
CA ASN A 27 -8.03 -5.02 10.68
C ASN A 27 -8.67 -5.72 9.47
N VAL A 28 -9.51 -6.73 9.73
CA VAL A 28 -10.31 -7.42 8.70
C VAL A 28 -11.82 -7.26 8.95
N SER A 29 -12.18 -6.34 9.83
CA SER A 29 -13.56 -5.99 10.14
C SER A 29 -14.12 -5.09 9.04
N GLY A 30 -15.27 -5.45 8.50
CA GLY A 30 -16.02 -4.58 7.59
C GLY A 30 -16.33 -5.21 6.23
N ILE A 31 -17.07 -4.45 5.44
CA ILE A 31 -17.48 -4.82 4.08
C ILE A 31 -16.55 -4.10 3.12
N LYS A 32 -15.89 -4.83 2.22
CA LYS A 32 -15.18 -4.24 1.08
C LYS A 32 -16.12 -4.22 -0.12
N ALA A 33 -16.39 -3.02 -0.61
CA ALA A 33 -17.19 -2.78 -1.80
C ALA A 33 -16.36 -1.99 -2.81
N ASP A 34 -16.03 -2.62 -3.92
CA ASP A 34 -15.32 -2.00 -5.03
C ASP A 34 -16.34 -1.66 -6.12
N VAL A 35 -16.38 -0.38 -6.52
CA VAL A 35 -17.27 0.09 -7.58
C VAL A 35 -16.41 0.65 -8.71
N GLY A 36 -16.49 0.01 -9.88
CA GLY A 36 -15.78 0.44 -11.09
C GLY A 36 -16.70 0.43 -12.31
N LEU A 37 -16.16 0.80 -13.49
CA LEU A 37 -16.97 0.81 -14.72
C LEU A 37 -17.47 -0.55 -15.15
N SER A 38 -16.72 -1.60 -14.80
CA SER A 38 -17.10 -2.98 -15.11
C SER A 38 -18.22 -3.49 -14.18
N GLY A 39 -18.68 -2.68 -13.22
CA GLY A 39 -19.72 -3.01 -12.26
C GLY A 39 -19.26 -2.88 -10.82
N ALA A 40 -20.14 -3.30 -9.91
CA ALA A 40 -19.85 -3.36 -8.48
C ALA A 40 -19.47 -4.79 -8.08
N LYS A 41 -18.38 -4.91 -7.33
CA LYS A 41 -17.96 -6.16 -6.68
C LYS A 41 -18.06 -5.97 -5.18
N VAL A 42 -18.82 -6.85 -4.53
CA VAL A 42 -18.94 -6.88 -3.07
C VAL A 42 -18.35 -8.18 -2.58
N GLN A 43 -17.36 -8.09 -1.69
CA GLN A 43 -16.73 -9.27 -1.08
C GLN A 43 -16.99 -9.27 0.42
N LEU A 44 -17.56 -10.39 0.88
CA LEU A 44 -17.85 -10.66 2.29
C LEU A 44 -16.96 -11.84 2.70
N GLU A 45 -15.80 -11.55 3.29
CA GLU A 45 -14.80 -12.58 3.62
C GLU A 45 -15.11 -13.29 4.95
N ASN A 46 -15.70 -12.59 5.92
CA ASN A 46 -16.01 -13.16 7.23
C ASN A 46 -17.25 -12.50 7.86
N LEU A 47 -18.39 -13.18 7.79
CA LEU A 47 -19.66 -12.72 8.36
C LEU A 47 -19.60 -12.51 9.88
N SER A 48 -18.81 -13.32 10.60
CA SER A 48 -18.64 -13.17 12.04
C SER A 48 -17.81 -11.94 12.40
N ALA A 49 -16.81 -11.59 11.57
CA ALA A 49 -16.00 -10.38 11.75
C ALA A 49 -16.80 -9.09 11.52
N LEU A 50 -17.93 -9.14 10.80
CA LEU A 50 -18.81 -7.97 10.65
C LEU A 50 -19.49 -7.57 11.96
N VAL A 51 -19.74 -8.53 12.85
CA VAL A 51 -20.47 -8.29 14.10
C VAL A 51 -19.51 -7.95 15.23
N ASN A 52 -18.43 -8.72 15.37
CA ASN A 52 -17.54 -8.63 16.52
C ASN A 52 -16.18 -7.98 16.22
N GLY A 53 -15.92 -7.66 14.94
CA GLY A 53 -14.60 -7.31 14.46
C GLY A 53 -13.63 -8.50 14.45
N ALA A 54 -12.54 -8.37 13.70
CA ALA A 54 -11.42 -9.30 13.73
C ALA A 54 -10.12 -8.62 13.30
N ILE A 55 -9.02 -9.16 13.83
CA ILE A 55 -7.65 -8.78 13.47
C ILE A 55 -6.99 -10.02 12.87
N ALA A 56 -6.35 -9.85 11.72
CA ALA A 56 -5.49 -10.86 11.12
C ALA A 56 -4.02 -10.42 11.23
N PHE A 57 -3.11 -11.38 11.09
CA PHE A 57 -1.68 -11.10 11.10
C PHE A 57 -0.92 -12.08 10.21
N ASP A 58 0.30 -11.72 9.84
CA ASP A 58 1.21 -12.59 9.09
C ASP A 58 2.36 -13.14 9.94
N SER A 59 3.01 -14.18 9.44
CA SER A 59 4.11 -14.87 10.14
C SER A 59 5.33 -14.98 9.22
N PRO A 60 6.22 -13.97 9.20
CA PRO A 60 7.42 -14.03 8.36
C PRO A 60 8.36 -15.16 8.80
N ALA A 61 8.84 -15.96 7.85
CA ALA A 61 9.72 -17.10 8.12
C ALA A 61 11.05 -16.67 8.76
N ASP A 62 11.64 -15.58 8.27
CA ASP A 62 12.94 -15.05 8.71
C ASP A 62 12.76 -14.04 9.85
N SER A 63 12.07 -14.44 10.92
CA SER A 63 11.86 -13.58 12.08
C SER A 63 11.76 -14.38 13.39
N GLN A 64 12.30 -13.81 14.46
CA GLN A 64 12.27 -14.42 15.79
C GLN A 64 10.85 -14.43 16.34
N VAL A 65 10.54 -15.41 17.20
CA VAL A 65 9.25 -15.45 17.91
C VAL A 65 9.10 -14.21 18.80
N ALA A 66 7.91 -13.65 18.84
CA ALA A 66 7.57 -12.52 19.69
C ALA A 66 7.70 -12.86 21.17
N ALA A 67 8.14 -11.90 21.97
CA ALA A 67 8.05 -11.98 23.42
C ALA A 67 6.65 -11.59 23.88
N GLN A 68 6.31 -11.94 25.11
CA GLN A 68 5.07 -11.50 25.73
C GLN A 68 5.07 -9.97 25.85
N ASN A 69 3.93 -9.34 25.56
CA ASN A 69 3.72 -7.89 25.58
C ASN A 69 4.60 -7.10 24.58
N ASP A 70 5.04 -7.73 23.49
CA ASP A 70 5.56 -6.98 22.34
C ASP A 70 4.44 -6.14 21.71
N ASP A 71 4.76 -4.89 21.40
CA ASP A 71 3.85 -3.97 20.72
C ASP A 71 3.92 -4.10 19.20
N TYR A 72 2.76 -4.02 18.55
CA TYR A 72 2.62 -4.04 17.09
C TYR A 72 1.73 -2.88 16.61
N HIS A 73 2.03 -2.38 15.42
CA HIS A 73 1.12 -1.46 14.75
C HIS A 73 -0.06 -2.23 14.13
N LEU A 74 -1.28 -1.74 14.38
CA LEU A 74 -2.49 -2.26 13.74
C LEU A 74 -2.79 -1.43 12.48
N TYR A 75 -2.54 -2.03 11.32
CA TYR A 75 -2.87 -1.43 10.02
C TYR A 75 -4.38 -1.44 9.78
N GLU A 76 -4.84 -0.45 9.00
CA GLU A 76 -6.26 -0.30 8.64
C GLU A 76 -6.80 -1.49 7.86
N ASP A 77 -5.99 -2.04 6.95
CA ASP A 77 -6.33 -3.21 6.15
C ASP A 77 -5.07 -3.95 5.65
N LEU A 78 -5.30 -5.02 4.89
CA LEU A 78 -4.24 -5.80 4.26
C LEU A 78 -3.36 -4.98 3.30
N ALA A 79 -3.93 -4.05 2.53
CA ALA A 79 -3.20 -3.27 1.53
C ALA A 79 -2.18 -2.35 2.20
N HIS A 80 -2.55 -1.72 3.32
CA HIS A 80 -1.66 -0.89 4.11
C HIS A 80 -0.62 -1.69 4.90
N SER A 81 -0.88 -2.98 5.15
CA SER A 81 0.06 -3.88 5.82
C SER A 81 1.15 -4.44 4.90
N GLN A 82 1.08 -4.21 3.59
CA GLN A 82 2.02 -4.78 2.60
C GLN A 82 3.46 -4.36 2.86
N ARG A 83 4.39 -5.33 2.83
CA ARG A 83 5.82 -5.05 2.92
C ARG A 83 6.30 -4.45 1.59
N GLY A 84 7.11 -3.42 1.67
CA GLY A 84 7.73 -2.80 0.51
C GLY A 84 8.85 -1.86 0.93
N VAL A 85 9.63 -1.43 -0.05
CA VAL A 85 10.66 -0.41 0.15
C VAL A 85 10.02 0.96 0.02
N LEU A 86 10.17 1.78 1.06
CA LEU A 86 9.67 3.14 1.06
C LEU A 86 10.63 4.03 0.26
N VAL A 87 10.12 4.69 -0.76
CA VAL A 87 10.84 5.63 -1.62
C VAL A 87 10.23 7.01 -1.43
N THR A 88 11.06 8.01 -1.15
CA THR A 88 10.64 9.41 -1.07
C THR A 88 10.73 10.05 -2.46
N LEU A 89 9.68 10.75 -2.85
CA LEU A 89 9.58 11.46 -4.13
C LEU A 89 9.55 12.96 -3.90
N ASP A 90 10.42 13.68 -4.60
CA ASP A 90 10.27 15.12 -4.80
C ASP A 90 9.41 15.34 -6.05
N LEU A 91 8.21 15.88 -5.87
CA LEU A 91 7.21 16.00 -6.91
C LEU A 91 7.11 17.46 -7.39
N PRO A 92 6.89 17.70 -8.69
CA PRO A 92 6.69 19.05 -9.20
C PRO A 92 5.39 19.67 -8.66
N ASP A 93 4.34 18.85 -8.56
CA ASP A 93 3.03 19.21 -8.03
C ASP A 93 2.27 17.95 -7.58
N GLY A 94 1.09 18.13 -7.00
CA GLY A 94 0.19 17.05 -6.58
C GLY A 94 -0.98 16.80 -7.55
N ASP A 95 -0.97 17.39 -8.75
CA ASP A 95 -2.12 17.37 -9.66
C ASP A 95 -2.43 15.95 -10.14
N GLY A 96 -3.67 15.52 -9.95
CA GLY A 96 -4.14 14.17 -10.31
C GLY A 96 -3.45 13.02 -9.56
N LEU A 97 -2.67 13.30 -8.50
CA LEU A 97 -2.07 12.29 -7.64
C LEU A 97 -2.94 12.04 -6.40
N LYS A 98 -3.05 10.77 -6.00
CA LYS A 98 -3.83 10.34 -4.84
C LYS A 98 -3.05 9.30 -4.04
N ALA A 99 -2.85 9.59 -2.75
CA ALA A 99 -2.33 8.62 -1.80
C ALA A 99 -3.27 7.40 -1.72
N GLY A 100 -2.70 6.20 -1.67
CA GLY A 100 -3.43 4.93 -1.64
C GLY A 100 -4.10 4.54 -2.96
N SER A 101 -3.85 5.25 -4.07
CA SER A 101 -4.47 4.92 -5.36
C SER A 101 -3.58 5.10 -6.57
N THR A 102 -2.68 6.09 -6.57
CA THR A 102 -1.80 6.32 -7.73
C THR A 102 -0.71 5.24 -7.80
N PRO A 103 -0.70 4.39 -8.86
CA PRO A 103 0.23 3.27 -8.96
C PRO A 103 1.58 3.67 -9.57
N LEU A 104 2.62 2.93 -9.23
CA LEU A 104 3.89 2.86 -9.96
C LEU A 104 3.83 1.67 -10.91
N MET A 105 3.94 1.97 -12.21
CA MET A 105 3.89 0.98 -13.28
C MET A 105 5.30 0.65 -13.77
N TYR A 106 5.54 -0.63 -14.05
CA TYR A 106 6.71 -1.08 -14.79
C TYR A 106 6.27 -2.11 -15.82
N GLN A 107 6.56 -1.84 -17.10
CA GLN A 107 6.16 -2.73 -18.21
C GLN A 107 4.65 -3.07 -18.22
N GLY A 108 3.80 -2.13 -17.76
CA GLY A 108 2.36 -2.32 -17.69
C GLY A 108 1.86 -3.09 -16.45
N LEU A 109 2.74 -3.50 -15.54
CA LEU A 109 2.39 -4.11 -14.27
C LEU A 109 2.50 -3.09 -13.14
N GLU A 110 1.60 -3.16 -12.17
CA GLU A 110 1.70 -2.38 -10.93
C GLU A 110 2.77 -2.99 -10.03
N VAL A 111 3.76 -2.17 -9.65
CA VAL A 111 4.93 -2.58 -8.85
C VAL A 111 5.14 -1.70 -7.62
N GLY A 112 4.19 -0.82 -7.33
CA GLY A 112 4.23 0.06 -6.17
C GLY A 112 3.06 1.03 -6.17
N GLN A 113 2.93 1.78 -5.10
CA GLN A 113 1.82 2.71 -4.91
C GLN A 113 2.26 3.92 -4.11
N LEU A 114 1.79 5.10 -4.52
CA LEU A 114 1.94 6.33 -3.73
C LEU A 114 1.18 6.17 -2.41
N SER A 115 1.89 6.08 -1.30
CA SER A 115 1.31 5.84 0.03
C SER A 115 0.98 7.14 0.76
N LYS A 116 1.74 8.23 0.52
CA LYS A 116 1.45 9.55 1.09
C LYS A 116 1.78 10.67 0.12
N LEU A 117 1.10 11.80 0.29
CA LEU A 117 1.33 13.04 -0.42
C LEU A 117 1.28 14.20 0.58
N ASN A 118 2.30 15.05 0.58
CA ASN A 118 2.45 16.16 1.52
C ASN A 118 2.74 17.46 0.78
N LEU A 119 2.13 18.56 1.26
CA LEU A 119 2.48 19.92 0.86
C LEU A 119 3.32 20.55 1.97
N ASN A 120 4.61 20.72 1.70
CA ASN A 120 5.54 21.32 2.65
C ASN A 120 5.52 22.85 2.55
N PRO A 121 6.03 23.55 3.60
CA PRO A 121 6.23 25.00 3.53
C PRO A 121 7.02 25.42 2.29
N GLY A 122 6.65 26.56 1.71
CA GLY A 122 7.24 27.04 0.46
C GLY A 122 6.65 26.41 -0.81
N GLY A 123 5.58 25.61 -0.68
CA GLY A 123 4.87 25.03 -1.83
C GLY A 123 5.51 23.76 -2.39
N LYS A 124 6.52 23.21 -1.73
CA LYS A 124 7.19 21.98 -2.18
C LYS A 124 6.30 20.76 -1.92
N VAL A 125 5.99 20.02 -2.97
CA VAL A 125 5.23 18.76 -2.86
C VAL A 125 6.19 17.59 -2.69
N THR A 126 5.95 16.74 -1.70
CA THR A 126 6.68 15.49 -1.51
C THR A 126 5.73 14.31 -1.40
N GLY A 127 6.17 13.14 -1.84
CA GLY A 127 5.43 11.89 -1.73
C GLY A 127 6.24 10.80 -1.04
N GLU A 128 5.54 9.86 -0.43
CA GLU A 128 6.11 8.57 -0.02
C GLU A 128 5.45 7.49 -0.87
N MET A 129 6.25 6.62 -1.47
CA MET A 129 5.79 5.52 -2.32
C MET A 129 6.30 4.20 -1.74
N THR A 130 5.40 3.22 -1.62
CA THR A 130 5.78 1.86 -1.26
C THR A 130 6.00 1.08 -2.55
N VAL A 131 7.20 0.53 -2.73
CA VAL A 131 7.60 -0.23 -3.92
C VAL A 131 7.77 -1.70 -3.58
N ASP A 132 7.35 -2.58 -4.49
CA ASP A 132 7.48 -4.03 -4.36
C ASP A 132 8.97 -4.42 -4.22
N PRO A 133 9.35 -5.25 -3.23
CA PRO A 133 10.72 -5.69 -3.04
C PRO A 133 11.37 -6.34 -4.28
N SER A 134 10.59 -6.98 -5.15
CA SER A 134 11.08 -7.65 -6.36
C SER A 134 11.70 -6.70 -7.39
N VAL A 135 11.28 -5.43 -7.42
CA VAL A 135 11.78 -4.43 -8.37
C VAL A 135 12.80 -3.46 -7.77
N VAL A 136 13.15 -3.62 -6.49
CA VAL A 136 14.11 -2.73 -5.80
C VAL A 136 15.46 -2.73 -6.48
N THR A 137 15.88 -3.85 -7.08
CA THR A 137 17.14 -3.94 -7.84
C THR A 137 17.16 -3.06 -9.09
N LEU A 138 16.02 -2.54 -9.51
CA LEU A 138 15.87 -1.59 -10.61
C LEU A 138 15.95 -0.13 -10.14
N LEU A 139 15.84 0.16 -8.83
CA LEU A 139 15.93 1.50 -8.26
C LEU A 139 17.38 1.91 -8.01
N ARG A 140 18.07 2.27 -9.08
CA ARG A 140 19.49 2.66 -9.10
C ARG A 140 19.66 4.16 -9.31
N GLU A 141 20.90 4.66 -9.21
CA GLU A 141 21.24 6.08 -9.30
C GLU A 141 20.64 6.79 -10.53
N LYS A 142 20.67 6.18 -11.72
CA LYS A 142 20.12 6.78 -12.95
C LYS A 142 18.67 6.37 -13.26
N THR A 143 17.97 5.80 -12.30
CA THR A 143 16.58 5.37 -12.48
C THR A 143 15.66 6.57 -12.46
N LEU A 144 14.70 6.61 -13.37
CA LEU A 144 13.73 7.69 -13.46
C LEU A 144 12.34 7.17 -13.12
N ILE A 145 11.63 7.92 -12.29
CA ILE A 145 10.20 7.72 -12.04
C ILE A 145 9.48 8.88 -12.72
N GLN A 146 8.76 8.58 -13.80
CA GLN A 146 8.10 9.59 -14.64
C GLN A 146 6.60 9.59 -14.40
N MET A 147 6.00 10.76 -14.26
CA MET A 147 4.54 10.87 -14.24
C MET A 147 3.99 10.73 -15.66
N LYS A 148 3.05 9.81 -15.86
CA LYS A 148 2.30 9.66 -17.11
C LYS A 148 0.86 10.11 -16.91
N LYS A 149 0.46 11.14 -17.65
CA LYS A 149 -0.93 11.55 -17.78
C LYS A 149 -1.59 10.74 -18.90
N PRO A 150 -2.83 10.24 -18.72
CA PRO A 150 -3.48 9.46 -19.76
C PRO A 150 -3.74 10.33 -20.99
N LYS A 151 -3.31 9.86 -22.17
CA LYS A 151 -3.50 10.57 -23.44
C LYS A 151 -4.81 10.12 -24.07
N ILE A 152 -5.69 11.08 -24.39
CA ILE A 152 -6.91 10.83 -25.16
C ILE A 152 -6.50 10.70 -26.63
N SER A 153 -6.68 9.53 -27.21
CA SER A 153 -6.44 9.29 -28.64
C SER A 153 -7.71 8.67 -29.25
N LEU A 154 -8.10 9.17 -30.43
CA LEU A 154 -9.35 8.82 -31.11
C LEU A 154 -9.28 7.45 -31.82
N ASP A 155 -8.07 6.93 -32.02
CA ASP A 155 -7.74 5.66 -32.65
C ASP A 155 -7.74 4.48 -31.67
N ASN A 156 -7.53 4.73 -30.37
CA ASN A 156 -7.63 3.71 -29.33
C ASN A 156 -8.15 4.30 -28.00
N PRO A 157 -9.48 4.44 -27.85
CA PRO A 157 -10.07 5.03 -26.65
C PRO A 157 -9.88 4.10 -25.44
N SER A 158 -8.79 4.31 -24.69
CA SER A 158 -8.52 3.59 -23.44
C SER A 158 -9.28 4.24 -22.27
N VAL A 159 -10.59 3.99 -22.22
CA VAL A 159 -11.49 4.53 -21.18
C VAL A 159 -11.00 4.17 -19.77
N SER A 160 -10.42 2.98 -19.59
CA SER A 160 -9.86 2.55 -18.30
C SER A 160 -8.72 3.44 -17.82
N ALA A 161 -7.80 3.85 -18.72
CA ALA A 161 -6.67 4.71 -18.35
C ALA A 161 -7.11 6.13 -17.94
N LEU A 162 -8.20 6.63 -18.53
CA LEU A 162 -8.78 7.92 -18.16
C LEU A 162 -9.36 7.91 -16.74
N LEU A 163 -9.78 6.75 -16.24
CA LEU A 163 -10.27 6.61 -14.88
C LEU A 163 -9.19 6.36 -13.84
N THR A 164 -8.19 5.56 -14.20
CA THR A 164 -7.03 5.35 -13.33
C THR A 164 -6.36 6.69 -13.02
N GLY A 165 -6.43 7.63 -13.97
CA GLY A 165 -5.87 8.96 -13.83
C GLY A 165 -4.36 8.96 -14.05
N ASN A 166 -3.65 9.84 -13.37
CA ASN A 166 -2.19 9.91 -13.49
C ASN A 166 -1.55 8.67 -12.86
N THR A 167 -0.53 8.14 -13.51
CA THR A 167 0.29 7.04 -13.00
C THR A 167 1.76 7.44 -12.94
N PHE A 168 2.56 6.73 -12.15
CA PHE A 168 4.01 6.78 -12.26
C PHE A 168 4.49 5.64 -13.16
N GLU A 169 5.57 5.86 -13.91
CA GLU A 169 6.27 4.84 -14.68
C GLU A 169 7.71 4.73 -14.18
N LEU A 170 8.12 3.52 -13.84
CA LEU A 170 9.50 3.19 -13.53
C LEU A 170 10.29 2.98 -14.83
N VAL A 171 11.34 3.77 -15.02
CA VAL A 171 12.31 3.62 -16.11
C VAL A 171 13.67 3.30 -15.50
N PRO A 172 14.08 2.02 -15.46
CA PRO A 172 15.34 1.59 -14.87
C PRO A 172 16.53 2.27 -15.54
N GLY A 173 17.50 2.67 -14.73
CA GLY A 173 18.78 3.20 -15.20
C GLY A 173 19.96 2.31 -14.78
N GLU A 174 21.14 2.68 -15.25
CA GLU A 174 22.39 2.07 -14.82
C GLU A 174 22.93 2.72 -13.53
N GLY A 175 23.77 1.99 -12.81
CA GLY A 175 24.33 2.39 -11.51
C GLY A 175 24.48 1.20 -10.59
#